data_AF-A0A7L3SZK8-F1
#
_entry.id   AF-A0A7L3SZK8-F1
#
_cell.length_a   1.000
_cell.length_b   1.000
_cell.length_c   1.000
_cell.angle_alpha   90.00
_cell.angle_beta   90.00
_cell.angle_gamma   90.00
#
_symmetry.space_group_name_H-M   'P 1'
#
loop_
_entity.id
_entity.type
_entity.pdbx_description
1 polymer ?
#
loop_
_entity_poly.entity_id
_entity_poly.type
_entity_poly.pdbx_seq_one_letter_code
_entity_poly.pdbx_strand_id
1 'polypeptide(L)'
;IRLPDEVRAVGEGGVSGSLLTAAPSLQDPLTTIREHCEQTEKCVKARERLELCDARVSSRSQTEEQCTEELFDFLHARDHCVSAAPVDATS
;
A
#
# COMPACT_ATOMS: atom_id res chain seq x y z
N ILE A 1 -26.71 14.75 29.73
CA ILE A 1 -26.35 13.69 30.70
C ILE A 1 -25.43 12.72 29.98
N ARG A 2 -24.16 12.72 30.39
CA ARG A 2 -23.09 11.85 29.89
C ARG A 2 -23.29 10.49 30.58
N LEU A 3 -23.38 9.40 29.80
CA LEU A 3 -23.26 8.03 30.33
C LEU A 3 -21.85 7.50 30.05
N PRO A 4 -21.29 6.68 30.97
CA PRO A 4 -19.86 6.45 31.09
C PRO A 4 -19.35 5.25 30.29
N ASP A 5 -18.07 5.35 29.93
CA ASP A 5 -17.09 4.28 29.68
C ASP A 5 -17.40 2.98 30.45
N GLU A 6 -17.77 1.92 29.73
CA GLU A 6 -17.65 0.55 30.22
C GLU A 6 -16.43 -0.12 29.57
N VAL A 7 -15.46 -0.38 30.44
CA VAL A 7 -14.16 -0.96 30.22
C VAL A 7 -14.21 -2.50 30.08
N ARG A 8 -13.20 -3.06 29.39
CA ARG A 8 -12.51 -4.37 29.60
C ARG A 8 -12.76 -5.40 28.48
N ALA A 9 -11.79 -6.13 27.89
CA ALA A 9 -10.34 -6.32 28.05
C ALA A 9 -9.78 -7.01 26.79
N VAL A 10 -8.51 -6.78 26.42
CA VAL A 10 -7.62 -7.82 25.88
C VAL A 10 -6.21 -7.56 26.42
N GLY A 11 -5.58 -8.59 26.98
CA GLY A 11 -4.35 -8.50 27.76
C GLY A 11 -3.09 -8.16 26.97
N GLU A 12 -2.20 -7.40 27.60
CA GLU A 12 -0.81 -7.23 27.19
C GLU A 12 -0.01 -8.49 27.54
N GLY A 13 -0.12 -9.50 26.68
CA GLY A 13 0.82 -10.61 26.64
C GLY A 13 2.10 -10.14 25.95
N GLY A 14 3.14 -9.86 26.74
CA GLY A 14 4.48 -9.66 26.21
C GLY A 14 5.01 -10.95 25.58
N VAL A 15 5.46 -10.86 24.33
CA VAL A 15 6.63 -11.60 23.88
C VAL A 15 7.76 -10.59 23.68
N SER A 16 8.63 -10.56 24.68
CA SER A 16 10.02 -10.19 24.52
C SER A 16 10.61 -11.02 23.38
N GLY A 17 11.31 -10.41 22.42
CA GLY A 17 12.03 -11.21 21.43
C GLY A 17 12.35 -10.46 20.15
N SER A 18 13.42 -9.68 20.20
CA SER A 18 14.29 -9.45 19.06
C SER A 18 14.73 -10.80 18.47
N LEU A 19 13.98 -11.36 17.52
CA LEU A 19 14.38 -12.55 16.76
C LEU A 19 13.94 -12.49 15.29
N LEU A 20 14.22 -11.36 14.64
CA LEU A 20 14.41 -11.31 13.19
C LEU A 20 15.90 -11.11 12.95
N THR A 21 16.72 -12.06 13.41
CA THR A 21 18.16 -12.05 13.12
C THR A 21 18.37 -12.51 11.69
N ALA A 22 18.79 -11.57 10.84
CA ALA A 22 19.50 -11.79 9.57
C ALA A 22 18.98 -12.95 8.70
N ALA A 23 17.77 -12.80 8.14
CA ALA A 23 17.57 -13.37 6.82
C ALA A 23 18.50 -12.58 5.86
N PRO A 24 19.30 -13.23 4.99
CA PRO A 24 19.82 -12.52 3.82
C PRO A 24 18.63 -11.85 3.15
N SER A 25 18.77 -10.61 2.66
CA SER A 25 17.67 -9.87 2.04
C SER A 25 17.14 -10.67 0.84
N LEU A 26 16.16 -11.54 1.08
CA LEU A 26 15.39 -12.24 0.07
C LEU A 26 14.44 -11.19 -0.51
N GLN A 27 15.03 -10.29 -1.31
CA GLN A 27 14.29 -9.30 -2.05
C GLN A 27 13.47 -10.06 -3.09
N ASP A 28 12.15 -10.03 -2.95
CA ASP A 28 11.25 -10.62 -3.93
C ASP A 28 11.50 -9.94 -5.29
N PRO A 29 11.84 -10.68 -6.35
CA PRO A 29 11.99 -10.12 -7.69
C PRO A 29 10.77 -9.29 -8.11
N LEU A 30 9.57 -9.66 -7.65
CA LEU A 30 8.34 -8.90 -7.90
C LEU A 30 8.34 -7.52 -7.25
N THR A 31 8.97 -7.33 -6.08
CA THR A 31 9.04 -5.99 -5.46
C THR A 31 9.92 -5.07 -6.31
N THR A 32 11.02 -5.60 -6.84
CA THR A 32 11.94 -4.85 -7.71
C THR A 32 11.25 -4.44 -9.02
N ILE A 33 10.53 -5.37 -9.65
CA ILE A 33 9.76 -5.09 -10.87
C ILE A 33 8.66 -4.07 -10.58
N ARG A 34 7.98 -4.18 -9.44
CA ARG A 34 6.92 -3.26 -9.04
C ARG A 34 7.46 -1.84 -8.85
N GLU A 35 8.57 -1.68 -8.13
CA GLU A 35 9.23 -0.38 -7.93
C GLU A 35 9.67 0.24 -9.25
N HIS A 36 10.20 -0.56 -10.18
CA HIS A 36 10.52 -0.09 -11.52
C HIS A 36 9.25 0.37 -12.29
N CYS A 37 8.19 -0.43 -12.24
CA CYS A 37 6.93 -0.09 -12.90
C CYS A 37 6.29 1.19 -12.36
N GLU A 38 6.41 1.44 -11.05
CA GLU A 38 5.92 2.66 -10.40
C GLU A 38 6.64 3.94 -10.87
N GLN A 39 7.82 3.83 -11.48
CA GLN A 39 8.57 4.95 -12.06
C GLN A 39 8.19 5.25 -13.51
N THR A 40 7.39 4.40 -14.15
CA THR A 40 6.91 4.65 -15.52
C THR A 40 5.94 5.83 -15.55
N GLU A 41 5.96 6.60 -16.64
CA GLU A 41 5.14 7.83 -16.78
C GLU A 41 3.65 7.59 -16.48
N LYS A 42 3.09 6.46 -16.96
CA LYS A 42 1.68 6.11 -16.73
C LYS A 42 1.39 5.86 -15.25
N CYS A 43 2.26 5.11 -14.57
CA CYS A 43 2.09 4.81 -13.14
C CYS A 43 2.32 6.05 -12.28
N VAL A 44 3.31 6.89 -12.62
CA VAL A 44 3.56 8.16 -11.93
C VAL A 44 2.33 9.07 -12.01
N LYS A 45 1.78 9.29 -13.21
CA LYS A 45 0.58 10.13 -13.38
C LYS A 45 -0.66 9.56 -12.68
N ALA A 46 -0.84 8.24 -12.71
CA ALA A 46 -1.95 7.60 -12.00
C ALA A 46 -1.78 7.73 -10.47
N ARG A 47 -0.56 7.57 -9.96
CA ARG A 47 -0.24 7.78 -8.54
C ARG A 47 -0.47 9.24 -8.11
N GLU A 48 -0.03 10.21 -8.91
CA GLU A 48 -0.27 11.63 -8.62
C GLU A 48 -1.77 11.94 -8.49
N ARG A 49 -2.61 11.34 -9.34
CA ARG A 49 -4.08 11.49 -9.25
C ARG A 49 -4.63 10.88 -7.98
N LEU A 50 -4.16 9.69 -7.62
CA LEU A 50 -4.53 9.02 -6.37
C LEU A 50 -4.17 9.88 -5.16
N GLU A 51 -2.94 10.40 -5.10
CA GLU A 51 -2.47 11.28 -4.03
C GLU A 51 -3.30 12.59 -3.93
N LEU A 52 -3.70 13.15 -5.07
CA LEU A 52 -4.57 14.33 -5.11
C LEU A 52 -5.98 14.01 -4.59
N CYS A 53 -6.52 12.84 -4.91
CA CYS A 53 -7.79 12.38 -4.34
C CYS A 53 -7.66 12.16 -2.83
N ASP A 54 -6.61 11.49 -2.37
CA ASP A 54 -6.36 11.24 -0.95
C ASP A 54 -6.22 12.55 -0.16
N ALA A 55 -5.54 13.55 -0.73
CA ALA A 55 -5.46 14.89 -0.15
C ALA A 55 -6.84 15.56 -0.06
N ARG A 56 -7.69 15.39 -1.08
CA ARG A 56 -9.05 15.93 -1.09
C ARG A 56 -9.95 15.24 -0.05
N VAL A 57 -9.92 13.91 0.01
CA VAL A 57 -10.71 13.12 0.98
C VAL A 57 -10.24 13.40 2.41
N SER A 58 -8.93 13.42 2.66
CA SER A 58 -8.37 13.70 3.99
C SER A 58 -8.62 15.14 4.46
N SER A 59 -8.74 16.10 3.55
CA SER A 59 -9.05 17.49 3.90
C SER A 59 -10.51 17.70 4.37
N ARG A 60 -11.39 16.73 4.11
CA ARG A 60 -12.82 16.82 4.43
C ARG A 60 -13.14 16.06 5.70
N SER A 61 -13.80 16.73 6.65
CA SER A 61 -14.23 16.10 7.90
C SER A 61 -15.37 15.10 7.72
N GLN A 62 -16.16 15.23 6.65
CA GLN A 62 -17.23 14.31 6.29
C GLN A 62 -17.42 14.31 4.78
N THR A 63 -17.11 13.20 4.13
CA THR A 63 -17.27 13.04 2.68
C THR A 63 -17.63 11.58 2.35
N GLU A 64 -18.47 11.40 1.32
CA GLU A 64 -18.79 10.08 0.75
C GLU A 64 -17.84 9.71 -0.41
N GLU A 65 -16.94 10.63 -0.76
CA GLU A 65 -15.96 10.44 -1.81
C GLU A 65 -14.96 9.32 -1.46
N GLN A 66 -14.64 8.48 -2.44
CA GLN A 66 -13.68 7.39 -2.31
C GLN A 66 -12.70 7.43 -3.48
N CYS A 67 -11.42 7.19 -3.22
CA CYS A 67 -10.37 7.19 -4.23
C CYS A 67 -10.18 5.82 -4.91
N THR A 68 -11.24 4.99 -4.94
CA THR A 68 -11.18 3.63 -5.49
C THR A 68 -10.98 3.63 -7.00
N GLU A 69 -11.49 4.64 -7.71
CA GLU A 69 -11.29 4.77 -9.16
C GLU A 69 -9.81 5.03 -9.48
N GLU A 70 -9.21 6.02 -8.82
CA GLU A 70 -7.79 6.38 -8.99
C GLU A 70 -6.86 5.24 -8.56
N LEU A 71 -7.26 4.48 -7.54
CA LEU A 71 -6.55 3.28 -7.13
C LEU A 71 -6.59 2.21 -8.22
N PHE A 72 -7.76 1.94 -8.82
CA PHE A 72 -7.85 0.96 -9.91
C PHE A 72 -7.10 1.40 -11.16
N ASP A 73 -7.08 2.70 -11.48
CA ASP A 73 -6.27 3.25 -12.57
C ASP A 73 -4.77 3.01 -12.34
N PHE A 74 -4.28 3.27 -11.13
CA PHE A 74 -2.90 3.02 -10.75
C PHE A 74 -2.55 1.52 -10.84
N LEU A 75 -3.41 0.67 -10.28
CA LEU A 75 -3.22 -0.79 -10.34
C LEU A 75 -3.22 -1.30 -11.78
N HIS A 76 -4.14 -0.82 -12.62
CA HIS A 76 -4.21 -1.20 -14.02
C HIS A 76 -2.93 -0.83 -14.78
N ALA A 77 -2.41 0.38 -14.58
CA ALA A 77 -1.16 0.83 -15.19
C ALA A 77 0.03 -0.03 -14.74
N ARG A 78 0.11 -0.33 -13.44
CA ARG A 78 1.18 -1.11 -12.84
C ARG A 78 1.14 -2.57 -13.30
N ASP A 79 -0.02 -3.20 -13.30
CA ASP A 79 -0.19 -4.60 -13.68
C ASP A 79 0.09 -4.81 -15.17
N HIS A 80 -0.25 -3.84 -16.03
CA HIS A 80 0.16 -3.84 -17.44
C HIS A 80 1.69 -3.84 -17.56
N CYS A 81 2.40 -3.06 -16.73
CA CYS A 81 3.86 -3.02 -16.73
C CYS A 81 4.47 -4.32 -16.19
N VAL A 82 3.98 -4.82 -15.06
CA VAL A 82 4.48 -6.06 -14.44
C VAL A 82 4.28 -7.25 -15.38
N SER A 83 3.14 -7.32 -16.07
CA SER A 83 2.85 -8.38 -17.06
C SER A 83 3.75 -8.32 -18.29
N ALA A 84 4.29 -7.13 -18.60
CA ALA A 84 5.25 -6.94 -19.70
C ALA A 84 6.71 -7.14 -19.25
N ALA A 85 6.98 -7.22 -17.94
CA ALA A 85 8.31 -7.46 -17.44
C ALA A 85 8.69 -8.95 -17.61
N PRO A 86 9.88 -9.26 -18.11
CA PRO A 86 10.36 -10.64 -18.16
C PRO A 86 10.57 -11.14 -16.73
N VAL A 87 9.70 -12.03 -16.27
CA VAL A 87 9.81 -12.73 -14.98
C VAL A 87 10.88 -13.83 -14.99
N ASP A 88 11.63 -13.97 -16.08
CA ASP A 88 12.61 -15.04 -16.31
C ASP A 88 13.97 -14.74 -15.66
N ALA A 89 13.96 -14.53 -14.34
CA ALA A 89 15.16 -14.57 -13.50
C ALA A 89 15.19 -15.81 -12.57
N THR A 90 14.52 -16.87 -12.98
CA THR A 90 14.63 -18.23 -12.40
C THR A 90 14.77 -19.24 -13.53
N SER A 91 16.00 -19.40 -14.03
CA SER A 91 16.48 -20.62 -14.67
C SER A 91 17.75 -21.08 -14.00
#